data_AF-A0A3D4BVJ4-F1
#
_entry.id   AF-A0A3D4BVJ4-F1
#
_cell.length_a   1.000
_cell.length_b   1.000
_cell.length_c   1.000
_cell.angle_alpha   90.00
_cell.angle_beta   90.00
_cell.angle_gamma   90.00
#
_symmetry.space_group_name_H-M   'P 1'
#
loop_
_entity.id
_entity.type
_entity.pdbx_description
1 polymer ?
#
loop_
_entity_poly.entity_id
_entity_poly.type
_entity_poly.pdbx_seq_one_letter_code
_entity_poly.pdbx_strand_id
1 'polypeptide(L)'
;MQRQQEEFKSLVNERPEIKALLKDKKLSFALKGQNPHSLNVENPQALVEAALDSDKFYSAFALPDGQVNWDSFLKVSAYAQDPSKFEENLIAYGKSLATQEIVDGDLKNSTLGNRKKPDEANTASIQGLLGAFQKKSK
;
A
#
# COMPACT_ATOMS: atom_id res chain seq x y z
N MET A 1 -21.30 16.79 32.17
CA MET A 1 -20.17 16.95 31.22
C MET A 1 -18.92 16.19 31.68
N GLN A 2 -18.35 16.47 32.88
CA GLN A 2 -17.13 15.76 33.35
C GLN A 2 -17.28 14.23 33.47
N ARG A 3 -18.34 13.71 34.09
CA ARG A 3 -18.57 12.25 34.18
C ARG A 3 -18.66 11.55 32.81
N GLN A 4 -19.37 12.13 31.84
CA GLN A 4 -19.46 11.54 30.50
C GLN A 4 -18.10 11.48 29.79
N GLN A 5 -17.23 12.48 30.00
CA GLN A 5 -15.87 12.44 29.45
C GLN A 5 -15.01 11.37 30.12
N GLU A 6 -15.14 11.18 31.43
CA GLU A 6 -14.41 10.12 32.16
C GLU A 6 -14.89 8.72 31.77
N GLU A 7 -16.20 8.53 31.65
CA GLU A 7 -16.80 7.29 31.15
C GLU A 7 -16.36 6.98 29.73
N PHE A 8 -16.38 7.97 28.83
CA PHE A 8 -15.90 7.82 27.46
C PHE A 8 -14.42 7.46 27.40
N LYS A 9 -13.58 8.12 28.22
CA LYS A 9 -12.15 7.79 28.34
C LYS A 9 -11.95 6.35 28.81
N SER A 10 -12.70 5.88 29.80
CA SER A 10 -12.63 4.47 30.25
C SER A 10 -13.01 3.51 29.13
N LEU A 11 -14.11 3.78 28.44
CA LEU A 11 -14.61 2.95 27.34
C LEU A 11 -13.60 2.83 26.20
N VAL A 12 -12.94 3.93 25.81
CA VAL A 12 -11.92 3.91 24.75
C VAL A 12 -10.69 3.13 25.20
N ASN A 13 -10.18 3.36 26.41
CA ASN A 13 -9.01 2.65 26.93
C ASN A 13 -9.26 1.15 27.16
N GLU A 14 -10.52 0.75 27.31
CA GLU A 14 -10.88 -0.66 27.47
C GLU A 14 -10.95 -1.45 26.17
N ARG A 15 -11.05 -0.76 25.02
CA ARG A 15 -11.15 -1.40 23.69
C ARG A 15 -9.94 -2.31 23.41
N PRO A 16 -10.16 -3.53 22.90
CA PRO A 16 -9.07 -4.45 22.60
C PRO A 16 -8.10 -3.89 21.55
N GLU A 17 -8.60 -3.13 20.58
CA GLU A 17 -7.80 -2.50 19.53
C GLU A 17 -6.84 -1.44 20.10
N ILE A 18 -7.33 -0.63 21.05
CA ILE A 18 -6.51 0.40 21.73
C ILE A 18 -5.46 -0.25 22.62
N LYS A 19 -5.82 -1.28 23.38
CA LYS A 19 -4.87 -2.05 24.21
C LYS A 19 -3.79 -2.72 23.35
N ALA A 20 -4.17 -3.31 22.22
CA ALA A 20 -3.24 -3.92 21.28
C ALA A 20 -2.30 -2.86 20.68
N LEU A 21 -2.83 -1.72 20.23
CA LEU A 21 -2.02 -0.61 19.70
C LEU A 21 -1.00 -0.11 20.71
N LEU A 22 -1.40 0.11 21.97
CA LEU A 22 -0.50 0.61 23.02
C LEU A 22 0.58 -0.42 23.41
N LYS A 23 0.23 -1.71 23.40
CA LYS A 23 1.15 -2.80 23.74
C LYS A 23 2.13 -3.10 22.61
N ASP A 24 1.61 -3.33 21.42
CA ASP A 24 2.38 -3.85 20.29
C ASP A 24 3.00 -2.73 19.44
N LYS A 25 2.51 -1.49 19.61
CA LYS A 25 2.93 -0.29 18.89
C LYS A 25 2.88 -0.47 17.38
N LYS A 26 1.89 -1.22 16.91
CA LYS A 26 1.72 -1.58 15.50
C LYS A 26 0.29 -1.39 15.04
N LEU A 27 0.15 -0.96 13.80
CA LEU A 27 -1.09 -1.01 13.04
C LEU A 27 -0.94 -2.05 11.93
N SER A 28 -1.89 -2.98 11.86
CA SER A 28 -1.88 -4.05 10.87
C SER A 28 -2.89 -3.77 9.78
N PHE A 29 -2.42 -3.85 8.54
CA PHE A 29 -3.19 -3.66 7.32
C PHE A 29 -3.29 -5.01 6.63
N ALA A 30 -4.53 -5.48 6.45
CA ALA A 30 -4.81 -6.77 5.83
C ALA A 30 -5.73 -6.56 4.63
N LEU A 31 -5.13 -6.57 3.44
CA LEU A 31 -5.87 -6.53 2.19
C LEU A 31 -6.17 -7.93 1.69
N LYS A 32 -7.33 -8.06 1.05
CA LYS A 32 -7.79 -9.34 0.50
C LYS A 32 -6.76 -9.89 -0.50
N GLY A 33 -6.24 -11.07 -0.21
CA GLY A 33 -5.28 -11.77 -1.08
C GLY A 33 -3.82 -11.31 -0.95
N GLN A 34 -3.49 -10.45 0.04
CA GLN A 34 -2.11 -10.09 0.36
C GLN A 34 -1.76 -10.48 1.79
N ASN A 35 -0.47 -10.68 2.05
CA ASN A 35 0.01 -10.90 3.41
C ASN A 35 -0.21 -9.62 4.23
N PRO A 36 -0.61 -9.73 5.51
CA PRO A 36 -0.74 -8.58 6.38
C PRO A 36 0.57 -7.81 6.48
N HIS A 37 0.48 -6.48 6.39
CA HIS A 37 1.61 -5.59 6.60
C HIS A 37 1.40 -4.83 7.91
N SER A 38 2.43 -4.76 8.75
CA SER A 38 2.36 -4.01 10.00
C SER A 38 3.26 -2.79 9.94
N LEU A 39 2.70 -1.62 10.24
CA LEU A 39 3.44 -0.38 10.42
C LEU A 39 3.76 -0.20 11.91
N ASN A 40 5.00 0.16 12.21
CA ASN A 40 5.37 0.60 13.55
C ASN A 40 4.83 2.00 13.80
N VAL A 41 4.29 2.22 14.98
CA VAL A 41 3.77 3.50 15.44
C VAL A 41 4.72 4.04 16.50
N GLU A 42 5.36 5.16 16.22
CA GLU A 42 6.34 5.78 17.14
C GLU A 42 5.67 6.25 18.43
N ASN A 43 4.53 6.94 18.29
CA ASN A 43 3.76 7.46 19.42
C ASN A 43 2.29 6.99 19.36
N PRO A 44 2.01 5.75 19.79
CA PRO A 44 0.64 5.23 19.81
C PRO A 44 -0.26 5.97 20.79
N GLN A 45 0.30 6.56 21.85
CA GLN A 45 -0.45 7.34 22.83
C GLN A 45 -1.09 8.58 22.20
N ALA A 46 -0.38 9.27 21.29
CA ALA A 46 -0.92 10.41 20.57
C ALA A 46 -2.16 10.05 19.73
N LEU A 47 -2.21 8.84 19.15
CA LEU A 47 -3.38 8.36 18.42
C LEU A 47 -4.59 8.14 19.35
N VAL A 48 -4.36 7.58 20.55
CA VAL A 48 -5.41 7.41 21.55
C VAL A 48 -5.93 8.75 22.05
N GLU A 49 -5.03 9.70 22.30
CA GLU A 49 -5.40 11.05 22.73
C GLU A 49 -6.19 11.80 21.67
N ALA A 50 -5.82 11.68 20.39
CA ALA A 50 -6.57 12.25 19.28
C ALA A 50 -7.97 11.62 19.14
N ALA A 51 -8.15 10.34 19.50
CA ALA A 51 -9.46 9.71 19.54
C ALA A 51 -10.36 10.23 20.67
N LEU A 52 -9.76 10.75 21.75
CA LEU A 52 -10.45 11.26 22.94
C LEU A 52 -10.71 12.77 22.90
N ASP A 53 -9.92 13.49 22.12
CA ASP A 53 -9.87 14.94 22.11
C ASP A 53 -9.79 15.44 20.66
N SER A 54 -10.89 16.05 20.21
CA SER A 54 -10.99 16.57 18.84
C SER A 54 -9.98 17.68 18.57
N ASP A 55 -9.65 18.52 19.55
CA ASP A 55 -8.66 19.59 19.36
C ASP A 55 -7.27 18.99 19.13
N LYS A 56 -6.93 17.91 19.85
CA LYS A 56 -5.70 17.15 19.60
C LYS A 56 -5.70 16.50 18.22
N PHE A 57 -6.82 15.93 17.78
CA PHE A 57 -6.94 15.39 16.42
C PHE A 57 -6.70 16.48 15.37
N TYR A 58 -7.37 17.63 15.48
CA TYR A 58 -7.21 18.71 14.50
C TYR A 58 -5.83 19.37 14.55
N SER A 59 -5.17 19.37 15.71
CA SER A 59 -3.80 19.88 15.84
C SER A 59 -2.78 19.12 14.98
N ALA A 60 -3.06 17.85 14.64
CA ALA A 60 -2.20 17.07 13.74
C ALA A 60 -2.16 17.63 12.30
N PHE A 61 -3.10 18.51 11.95
CA PHE A 61 -3.15 19.17 10.64
C PHE A 61 -2.71 20.63 10.70
N ALA A 62 -2.23 21.14 11.83
CA ALA A 62 -1.75 22.52 11.93
C ALA A 62 -0.31 22.64 11.38
N LEU A 63 -0.07 23.67 10.56
CA LEU A 63 1.25 24.08 10.12
C LEU A 63 1.88 25.04 11.14
N PRO A 64 3.23 25.21 11.12
CA PRO A 64 3.92 26.10 12.07
C PRO A 64 3.46 27.57 12.04
N ASP A 65 2.89 28.01 10.92
CA ASP A 65 2.36 29.36 10.71
C ASP A 65 0.87 29.50 11.10
N GLY A 66 0.27 28.43 11.63
CA GLY A 66 -1.14 28.39 12.03
C GLY A 66 -2.12 28.09 10.89
N GLN A 67 -1.64 27.87 9.66
CA GLN A 67 -2.48 27.42 8.57
C GLN A 67 -2.80 25.91 8.68
N VAL A 68 -3.83 25.46 7.97
CA VAL A 68 -4.18 24.04 7.90
C VAL A 68 -3.40 23.36 6.79
N ASN A 69 -2.78 22.22 7.10
CA ASN A 69 -2.24 21.29 6.13
C ASN A 69 -3.38 20.53 5.43
N TRP A 70 -3.95 21.17 4.41
CA TRP A 70 -5.06 20.63 3.64
C TRP A 70 -4.73 19.33 2.92
N ASP A 71 -3.49 19.12 2.48
CA ASP A 71 -3.09 17.88 1.82
C ASP A 71 -3.21 16.68 2.77
N SER A 72 -2.65 16.79 3.98
CA SER A 72 -2.79 15.74 5.00
C SER A 72 -4.25 15.55 5.44
N PHE A 73 -4.97 16.64 5.64
CA PHE A 73 -6.39 16.59 6.04
C PHE A 73 -7.26 15.85 5.00
N LEU A 74 -7.09 16.19 3.72
CA LEU A 74 -7.85 15.57 2.64
C LEU A 74 -7.49 14.09 2.45
N LYS A 75 -6.21 13.71 2.63
CA LYS A 75 -5.79 12.30 2.58
C LYS A 75 -6.42 11.48 3.72
N VAL A 76 -6.40 11.99 4.95
CA VAL A 76 -7.07 11.33 6.09
C VAL A 76 -8.58 11.24 5.87
N SER A 77 -9.19 12.30 5.34
CA SER A 77 -10.62 12.32 5.01
C SER A 77 -10.98 11.29 3.92
N ALA A 78 -10.17 11.17 2.87
CA ALA A 78 -10.37 10.18 1.81
C ALA A 78 -10.20 8.74 2.34
N TYR A 79 -9.21 8.50 3.19
CA TYR A 79 -9.03 7.22 3.86
C TYR A 79 -10.24 6.87 4.74
N ALA A 80 -10.77 7.83 5.50
CA ALA A 80 -11.95 7.61 6.36
C ALA A 80 -13.23 7.29 5.56
N GLN A 81 -13.35 7.76 4.31
CA GLN A 81 -14.51 7.48 3.46
C GLN A 81 -14.50 6.07 2.86
N ASP A 82 -13.35 5.60 2.38
CA ASP A 82 -13.19 4.26 1.79
C ASP A 82 -11.75 3.74 2.00
N PRO A 83 -11.47 3.16 3.19
CA PRO A 83 -10.13 2.69 3.54
C PRO A 83 -9.59 1.66 2.55
N SER A 84 -10.42 0.68 2.17
CA SER A 84 -10.01 -0.41 1.29
C SER A 84 -9.61 0.08 -0.08
N LYS A 85 -10.41 0.96 -0.69
CA LYS A 85 -10.08 1.53 -2.00
C LYS A 85 -8.86 2.45 -1.95
N PHE A 86 -8.70 3.21 -0.87
CA PHE A 86 -7.53 4.07 -0.68
C PHE A 86 -6.24 3.22 -0.61
N GLU A 87 -6.24 2.16 0.20
CA GLU A 87 -5.12 1.21 0.33
C GLU A 87 -4.81 0.49 -0.99
N GLU A 88 -5.85 0.01 -1.71
CA GLU A 88 -5.69 -0.62 -3.03
C GLU A 88 -5.02 0.32 -4.04
N ASN A 89 -5.46 1.58 -4.10
CA ASN A 89 -4.87 2.60 -4.98
C ASN A 89 -3.42 2.91 -4.63
N LEU A 90 -3.10 3.02 -3.33
CA LEU A 90 -1.72 3.25 -2.88
C LEU A 90 -0.80 2.10 -3.27
N ILE A 91 -1.27 0.86 -3.16
CA ILE A 91 -0.47 -0.30 -3.56
C ILE A 91 -0.30 -0.36 -5.07
N ALA A 92 -1.35 -0.08 -5.85
CA ALA A 92 -1.25 -0.01 -7.29
C ALA A 92 -0.22 1.04 -7.73
N TYR A 93 -0.22 2.21 -7.08
CA TYR A 93 0.79 3.25 -7.29
C TYR A 93 2.21 2.80 -6.92
N GLY A 94 2.39 2.15 -5.77
CA GLY A 94 3.69 1.58 -5.39
C GLY A 94 4.21 0.56 -6.41
N LYS A 95 3.34 -0.32 -6.94
CA LYS A 95 3.69 -1.29 -7.99
C LYS A 95 4.06 -0.60 -9.31
N SER A 96 3.38 0.49 -9.68
CA SER A 96 3.71 1.23 -10.91
C SER A 96 5.07 1.91 -10.80
N LEU A 97 5.41 2.48 -9.64
CA LEU A 97 6.73 3.07 -9.40
C LEU A 97 7.86 2.03 -9.52
N ALA A 98 7.70 0.87 -8.90
CA ALA A 98 8.68 -0.21 -9.01
C ALA A 98 8.84 -0.70 -10.47
N THR A 99 7.73 -0.80 -11.20
CA THR A 99 7.77 -1.16 -12.63
C THR A 99 8.51 -0.11 -13.45
N GLN A 100 8.25 1.17 -13.19
CA GLN A 100 8.94 2.27 -13.86
C GLN A 100 10.45 2.24 -13.58
N GLU A 101 10.86 2.02 -12.34
CA GLU A 101 12.27 1.92 -11.96
C GLU A 101 12.99 0.79 -12.72
N ILE A 102 12.37 -0.39 -12.86
CA ILE A 102 12.93 -1.51 -13.65
C ILE A 102 13.04 -1.15 -15.13
N VAL A 103 12.01 -0.50 -15.69
CA VAL A 103 11.99 -0.08 -17.11
C VAL A 103 13.04 1.00 -17.38
N ASP A 104 13.19 1.96 -16.48
CA ASP A 104 14.10 3.08 -16.63
C ASP A 104 15.56 2.72 -16.28
N GLY A 105 15.79 1.80 -15.35
CA GLY A 105 17.12 1.40 -14.87
C GLY A 105 17.70 0.17 -15.57
N ASP A 106 16.98 -0.96 -15.54
CA ASP A 106 17.52 -2.26 -15.96
C ASP A 106 17.35 -2.51 -17.46
N LEU A 107 16.24 -2.05 -18.05
CA LEU A 107 15.98 -2.25 -19.48
C LEU A 107 16.70 -1.23 -20.38
N LYS A 108 17.13 -0.08 -19.85
CA LYS A 108 17.94 0.89 -20.62
C LYS A 108 19.40 0.45 -20.80
N ASN A 109 19.92 -0.43 -19.95
CA ASN A 109 21.23 -1.05 -20.12
C ASN A 109 21.17 -2.46 -20.75
N SER A 110 19.99 -2.90 -21.21
CA SER A 110 19.92 -3.83 -22.32
C SER A 110 20.24 -3.04 -23.60
N THR A 111 21.51 -2.66 -23.78
CA THR A 111 22.02 -2.60 -25.15
C THR A 111 21.61 -3.91 -25.78
N LEU A 112 20.95 -3.83 -26.92
CA LEU A 112 20.75 -4.92 -27.85
C LEU A 112 22.13 -5.47 -28.23
N GLY A 113 22.74 -6.22 -27.31
CA GLY A 113 24.03 -6.85 -27.47
C GLY A 113 23.83 -7.92 -28.52
N ASN A 114 24.19 -7.60 -29.75
CA ASN A 114 24.34 -8.53 -30.86
C ASN A 114 23.29 -9.65 -30.91
N ARG A 115 22.00 -9.30 -31.11
CA ARG A 115 21.15 -10.24 -31.85
C ARG A 115 21.66 -10.26 -33.28
N LYS A 116 22.63 -11.15 -33.53
CA LYS A 116 22.95 -11.65 -34.87
C LYS A 116 21.61 -11.88 -35.56
N LYS A 117 21.39 -11.26 -36.73
CA LYS A 117 20.21 -11.52 -37.56
C LYS A 117 20.02 -13.04 -37.60
N PRO A 118 18.78 -13.56 -37.50
CA PRO A 118 18.56 -14.99 -37.65
C PRO A 118 19.10 -15.38 -39.03
N ASP A 119 20.11 -16.26 -39.07
CA ASP A 119 20.44 -16.97 -40.29
C ASP A 119 19.18 -17.72 -40.71
N GLU A 120 18.79 -17.60 -41.98
CA GLU A 120 17.62 -18.23 -42.60
C GLU A 120 17.69 -19.77 -42.67
N ALA A 121 18.46 -20.42 -41.78
CA ALA A 121 18.73 -21.85 -41.78
C ALA A 121 17.86 -22.67 -40.81
N ASN A 122 16.95 -22.05 -40.04
CA ASN A 122 16.12 -22.77 -39.05
C ASN A 122 14.61 -22.83 -39.37
N THR A 123 14.23 -22.72 -40.65
CA THR A 123 12.90 -23.09 -41.12
C THR A 123 12.61 -24.60 -41.00
N ALA A 124 13.65 -25.43 -40.86
CA ALA A 124 13.50 -26.88 -40.67
C ALA A 124 12.87 -27.27 -39.32
N SER A 125 13.07 -26.49 -38.26
CA SER A 125 12.57 -26.82 -36.91
C SER A 125 11.08 -26.49 -36.73
N ILE A 126 10.55 -25.53 -37.47
CA ILE A 126 9.13 -25.15 -37.40
C ILE A 126 8.25 -26.13 -38.19
N GLN A 127 8.75 -26.66 -39.32
CA GLN A 127 8.05 -27.70 -40.08
C GLN A 127 8.01 -29.05 -39.36
N GLY A 128 9.06 -29.41 -38.61
CA GLY A 128 9.06 -30.62 -37.79
C GLY A 128 8.04 -30.58 -36.64
N LEU A 129 7.87 -29.41 -36.01
CA LEU A 129 6.89 -29.21 -34.94
C LEU A 129 5.45 -29.26 -35.49
N LEU A 130 5.17 -28.61 -36.63
CA LEU A 130 3.84 -28.64 -37.26
C LEU A 130 3.43 -30.04 -37.74
N GLY A 131 4.38 -30.83 -38.26
CA GLY A 131 4.14 -32.23 -38.65
C GLY A 131 3.81 -33.14 -37.46
N ALA A 132 4.37 -32.87 -36.28
CA ALA A 132 4.10 -33.63 -35.06
C ALA A 132 2.69 -33.35 -34.49
N PHE A 133 2.11 -32.17 -34.74
CA PHE A 133 0.75 -31.83 -34.32
C PHE A 133 -0.33 -32.39 -35.26
N GLN A 134 -0.05 -32.59 -36.55
CA GLN A 134 -1.02 -33.22 -37.47
C GLN A 134 -1.13 -34.74 -37.34
N LYS A 135 -0.08 -35.43 -36.85
CA LYS A 135 -0.09 -36.90 -36.73
C LYS A 135 -0.88 -37.42 -35.52
N LYS A 136 -1.35 -36.55 -34.63
CA LYS A 136 -2.09 -36.93 -33.40
C LYS A 136 -3.61 -36.79 -33.49
N SER A 137 -4.15 -36.51 -34.68
CA SER A 137 -5.60 -36.48 -34.92
C SER A 137 -5.99 -37.53 -35.97
N LYS A 138 -5.90 -38.82 -35.60
CA LYS A 138 -6.66 -39.91 -36.21
C LYS A 138 -6.83 -41.05 -35.21
#